data_AF-A0A916QNL0-F1
#
_entry.id   AF-A0A916QNL0-F1
#
_cell.length_a   1.000
_cell.length_b   1.000
_cell.length_c   1.000
_cell.angle_alpha   90.00
_cell.angle_beta   90.00
_cell.angle_gamma   90.00
#
_symmetry.space_group_name_H-M   'P 1'
#
loop_
_entity.id
_entity.type
_entity.pdbx_description
1 polymer ?
#
loop_
_entity_poly.entity_id
_entity_poly.type
_entity_poly.pdbx_seq_one_letter_code
_entity_poly.pdbx_strand_id
1 'polypeptide(L)'
;MKIPGTMKYQNVHQGQALRDLERAFKNFLTIPGRGFPVFKKKGKKDSFYLEGSIKILKGNYIKLPRIGIVKTYEILPSVPVKNVTISKCAGNWYISFKYDHQSNPTTKERDIIGVDVGINALATCSDGTTYANVKAYKQRKKRLTRYQRLVSKKKPGSKNRVKAIKKLARLHKKVADIRADTLHKVTTWLAKNHSTIVIEDLNVSGMVKKWSRDGEVSLPYPIDQEIIN
;
A
#
# COMPACT_ATOMS: atom_id res chain seq x y z
N MET A 1 -4.98 16.12 -0.61
CA MET A 1 -6.06 16.47 0.34
C MET A 1 -5.49 17.07 1.62
N LYS A 2 -5.89 18.31 1.98
CA LYS A 2 -5.71 18.88 3.32
C LYS A 2 -7.05 18.72 4.05
N ILE A 3 -7.07 18.05 5.20
CA ILE A 3 -8.26 17.95 6.07
C ILE A 3 -8.06 18.95 7.22
N PRO A 4 -9.00 19.88 7.47
CA PRO A 4 -8.92 20.78 8.62
C PRO A 4 -8.97 20.00 9.96
N GLY A 5 -8.30 20.53 10.98
CA GLY A 5 -8.06 19.86 12.25
C GLY A 5 -9.27 19.84 13.17
N THR A 6 -9.29 18.79 14.02
CA THR A 6 -10.21 18.50 15.15
C THR A 6 -11.67 18.26 14.78
N MET A 7 -12.01 17.01 14.48
CA MET A 7 -13.39 16.52 14.42
C MET A 7 -13.64 15.56 15.60
N LYS A 8 -14.70 15.84 16.38
CA LYS A 8 -15.17 14.95 17.46
C LYS A 8 -15.79 13.70 16.82
N TYR A 9 -15.30 12.52 17.19
CA TYR A 9 -15.78 11.23 16.71
C TYR A 9 -16.99 10.80 17.55
N GLN A 10 -18.21 10.87 17.02
CA GLN A 10 -19.30 10.10 17.63
C GLN A 10 -20.44 9.70 16.66
N ASN A 11 -20.91 8.48 16.92
CA ASN A 11 -22.08 7.71 16.48
C ASN A 11 -22.00 6.87 15.19
N VAL A 12 -21.64 7.38 14.01
CA VAL A 12 -21.63 6.55 12.77
C VAL A 12 -20.45 5.55 12.70
N HIS A 13 -19.39 5.79 13.48
CA HIS A 13 -18.17 4.97 13.44
C HIS A 13 -18.18 3.77 14.38
N GLN A 14 -19.13 3.69 15.32
CA GLN A 14 -19.13 2.67 16.37
C GLN A 14 -19.42 1.28 15.82
N GLY A 15 -20.38 1.15 14.89
CA GLY A 15 -20.72 -0.13 14.26
C GLY A 15 -19.54 -0.73 13.47
N GLN A 16 -18.81 0.08 12.71
CA GLN A 16 -17.63 -0.42 12.00
C GLN A 16 -16.48 -0.77 12.94
N ALA A 17 -16.29 -0.03 14.03
CA ALA A 17 -15.27 -0.36 15.02
C ALA A 17 -15.53 -1.73 15.69
N LEU A 18 -16.80 -2.05 15.97
CA LEU A 18 -17.19 -3.37 16.49
C LEU A 18 -16.96 -4.48 15.45
N ARG A 19 -17.31 -4.26 14.18
CA ARG A 19 -17.03 -5.23 13.09
C ARG A 19 -15.53 -5.47 12.89
N ASP A 20 -14.71 -4.41 13.00
CA ASP A 20 -13.26 -4.51 12.93
C ASP A 20 -12.70 -5.32 14.12
N LEU A 21 -13.26 -5.13 15.32
CA LEU A 21 -12.91 -5.87 16.54
C LEU A 21 -13.24 -7.35 16.42
N GLU A 22 -14.48 -7.67 16.02
CA GLU A 22 -14.95 -9.04 15.78
C GLU A 22 -14.03 -9.76 14.78
N ARG A 23 -13.73 -9.10 13.65
CA ARG A 23 -12.79 -9.63 12.64
C ARG A 23 -11.40 -9.85 13.22
N ALA A 24 -10.91 -8.94 14.05
CA ALA A 24 -9.58 -9.07 14.65
C ALA A 24 -9.51 -10.28 15.60
N PHE A 25 -10.54 -10.50 16.42
CA PHE A 25 -10.63 -11.67 17.29
C PHE A 25 -10.81 -12.97 16.50
N LYS A 26 -11.66 -12.98 15.48
CA LYS A 26 -11.79 -14.14 14.57
C LYS A 26 -10.43 -14.51 13.97
N ASN A 27 -9.69 -13.52 13.47
CA ASN A 27 -8.35 -13.75 12.93
C ASN A 27 -7.34 -14.23 13.99
N PHE A 28 -7.42 -13.73 15.22
CA PHE A 28 -6.58 -14.18 16.33
C PHE A 28 -6.81 -15.67 16.65
N LEU A 29 -8.07 -16.10 16.63
CA LEU A 29 -8.44 -17.48 16.96
C LEU A 29 -8.23 -18.46 15.79
N THR A 30 -8.37 -18.00 14.55
CA THR A 30 -8.38 -18.90 13.37
C THR A 30 -7.07 -18.93 12.58
N ILE A 31 -6.22 -17.90 12.69
CA ILE A 31 -4.98 -17.81 11.92
C ILE A 31 -3.80 -18.12 12.86
N PRO A 32 -3.11 -19.27 12.69
CA PRO A 32 -1.95 -19.63 13.50
C PRO A 32 -0.87 -18.54 13.49
N GLY A 33 -0.30 -18.25 14.65
CA GLY A 33 0.76 -17.23 14.81
C GLY A 33 0.27 -15.78 14.79
N ARG A 34 -1.03 -15.52 14.67
CA ARG A 34 -1.61 -14.18 14.81
C ARG A 34 -1.60 -13.77 16.29
N GLY A 35 -0.97 -12.63 16.61
CA GLY A 35 -0.96 -12.08 17.97
C GLY A 35 -2.32 -11.52 18.40
N PHE A 36 -2.49 -11.33 19.72
CA PHE A 36 -3.71 -10.78 20.32
C PHE A 36 -4.08 -9.41 19.72
N PRO A 37 -5.38 -9.11 19.49
CA PRO A 37 -5.82 -7.82 18.96
C PRO A 37 -5.36 -6.63 19.81
N VAL A 38 -4.84 -5.57 19.18
CA VAL A 38 -4.37 -4.36 19.87
C VAL A 38 -5.16 -3.14 19.37
N PHE A 39 -5.50 -2.24 20.29
CA PHE A 39 -6.16 -0.98 19.95
C PHE A 39 -5.32 -0.12 18.99
N LYS A 40 -6.01 0.54 18.04
CA LYS A 40 -5.38 1.52 17.15
C LYS A 40 -4.79 2.68 17.96
N LYS A 41 -3.59 3.13 17.59
CA LYS A 41 -2.90 4.26 18.23
C LYS A 41 -2.74 5.41 17.24
N LYS A 42 -2.98 6.65 17.67
CA LYS A 42 -2.78 7.85 16.85
C LYS A 42 -1.33 7.89 16.33
N GLY A 43 -1.18 8.21 15.04
CA GLY A 43 0.11 8.23 14.35
C GLY A 43 0.59 6.86 13.87
N LYS A 44 -0.10 5.76 14.23
CA LYS A 44 0.14 4.42 13.71
C LYS A 44 -1.06 3.97 12.87
N LYS A 45 -0.89 3.85 11.56
CA LYS A 45 -1.94 3.40 10.62
C LYS A 45 -3.24 4.22 10.73
N ASP A 46 -3.09 5.54 10.80
CA ASP A 46 -4.19 6.51 10.87
C ASP A 46 -5.19 6.26 9.73
N SER A 47 -6.38 5.77 10.08
CA SER A 47 -7.46 5.47 9.15
C SER A 47 -8.81 5.52 9.84
N PHE A 48 -9.83 5.94 9.11
CA PHE A 48 -11.20 5.93 9.59
C PHE A 48 -12.18 5.68 8.44
N TYR A 49 -13.30 5.08 8.80
CA TYR A 49 -14.35 4.67 7.89
C TYR A 49 -15.49 5.68 7.90
N LEU A 50 -16.04 5.98 6.73
CA LEU A 50 -17.20 6.83 6.56
C LEU A 50 -18.26 6.12 5.73
N GLU A 51 -19.51 6.24 6.19
CA GLU A 51 -20.73 5.83 5.52
C GLU A 51 -21.70 7.02 5.48
N GLY A 52 -22.70 6.94 4.59
CA GLY A 52 -23.78 7.91 4.49
C GLY A 52 -23.70 8.78 3.25
N SER A 53 -23.82 10.10 3.41
CA SER A 53 -23.97 11.08 2.32
C SER A 53 -22.66 11.35 1.54
N ILE A 54 -22.13 10.31 0.91
CA ILE A 54 -20.95 10.37 0.04
C ILE A 54 -21.42 10.56 -1.41
N LYS A 55 -20.88 11.57 -2.09
CA LYS A 55 -21.16 11.80 -3.51
C LYS A 55 -19.89 12.20 -4.25
N ILE A 56 -19.57 11.48 -5.31
CA ILE A 56 -18.54 11.93 -6.27
C ILE A 56 -19.16 13.07 -7.09
N LEU A 57 -18.46 14.19 -7.14
CA LEU A 57 -18.83 15.36 -7.94
C LEU A 57 -18.00 15.35 -9.24
N LYS A 58 -18.37 16.19 -10.21
CA LYS A 58 -17.64 16.26 -11.49
C LYS A 58 -16.14 16.51 -11.28
N GLY A 59 -15.32 15.79 -12.05
CA GLY A 59 -13.85 15.90 -12.03
C GLY A 59 -13.21 15.13 -10.87
N ASN A 60 -12.49 15.85 -10.01
CA ASN A 60 -11.72 15.28 -8.89
C ASN A 60 -12.23 15.78 -7.54
N TYR A 61 -13.55 15.91 -7.39
CA TYR A 61 -14.17 16.38 -6.15
C TYR A 61 -15.07 15.28 -5.57
N ILE A 62 -15.04 15.13 -4.26
CA ILE A 62 -15.91 14.20 -3.52
C ILE A 62 -16.50 14.91 -2.31
N LYS A 63 -17.81 14.83 -2.16
CA LYS A 63 -18.52 15.26 -0.95
C LYS A 63 -18.49 14.13 0.06
N LEU A 64 -18.01 14.42 1.25
CA LEU A 64 -17.89 13.49 2.36
C LEU A 64 -18.76 13.95 3.53
N PRO A 65 -19.34 13.01 4.30
CA PRO A 65 -20.11 13.36 5.49
C PRO A 65 -19.20 14.07 6.50
N ARG A 66 -19.71 15.17 7.08
CA ARG A 66 -19.04 16.03 8.09
C ARG A 66 -17.77 16.77 7.63
N ILE A 67 -17.02 16.24 6.67
CA ILE A 67 -15.81 16.86 6.12
C ILE A 67 -16.15 17.88 5.04
N GLY A 68 -17.25 17.67 4.31
CA GLY A 68 -17.65 18.53 3.19
C GLY A 68 -17.00 18.13 1.88
N ILE A 69 -16.83 19.10 0.98
CA ILE A 69 -16.29 18.87 -0.38
C ILE A 69 -14.77 18.85 -0.34
N VAL A 70 -14.19 17.81 -0.92
CA VAL A 70 -12.76 17.58 -0.94
C VAL A 70 -12.27 17.35 -2.35
N LYS A 71 -11.13 17.97 -2.68
CA LYS A 71 -10.40 17.74 -3.93
C LYS A 71 -9.41 16.56 -3.82
N THR A 72 -9.51 15.61 -4.74
CA THR A 72 -8.57 14.50 -4.96
C THR A 72 -7.52 14.89 -6.00
N TYR A 73 -6.42 14.12 -6.05
CA TYR A 73 -5.41 14.31 -7.09
C TYR A 73 -5.89 13.71 -8.42
N GLU A 74 -6.42 12.49 -8.36
CA GLU A 74 -6.96 11.76 -9.50
C GLU A 74 -8.42 12.13 -9.76
N ILE A 75 -8.82 12.03 -11.03
CA ILE A 75 -10.21 12.11 -11.46
C ILE A 75 -10.93 10.88 -10.91
N LEU A 76 -12.13 11.08 -10.37
CA LEU A 76 -12.90 10.00 -9.77
C LEU A 76 -13.90 9.43 -10.79
N PRO A 77 -14.12 8.10 -10.79
CA PRO A 77 -15.15 7.51 -11.63
C PRO A 77 -16.54 8.01 -11.21
N SER A 78 -17.41 8.24 -12.18
CA SER A 78 -18.79 8.69 -11.92
C SER A 78 -19.67 7.51 -11.50
N VAL A 79 -19.45 7.03 -10.28
CA VAL A 79 -20.12 5.84 -9.73
C VAL A 79 -20.75 6.13 -8.37
N PRO A 80 -21.84 5.44 -8.00
CA PRO A 80 -22.38 5.54 -6.65
C PRO A 80 -21.41 4.93 -5.64
N VAL A 81 -21.15 5.65 -4.54
CA VAL A 81 -20.25 5.20 -3.47
C VAL A 81 -21.02 5.10 -2.16
N LYS A 82 -21.12 3.89 -1.61
CA LYS A 82 -21.82 3.63 -0.34
C LYS A 82 -20.97 3.99 0.88
N ASN A 83 -19.68 3.68 0.82
CA ASN A 83 -18.73 3.91 1.90
C ASN A 83 -17.35 4.26 1.36
N VAL A 84 -16.57 4.95 2.20
CA VAL A 84 -15.16 5.23 1.92
C VAL A 84 -14.32 4.94 3.16
N THR A 85 -13.07 4.56 2.95
CA THR A 85 -12.05 4.56 4.00
C THR A 85 -11.07 5.69 3.71
N ILE A 86 -10.91 6.59 4.67
CA ILE A 86 -9.90 7.64 4.62
C ILE A 86 -8.69 7.15 5.41
N SER A 87 -7.52 7.14 4.78
CA SER A 87 -6.27 6.71 5.40
C SER A 87 -5.16 7.73 5.20
N LYS A 88 -4.17 7.71 6.09
CA LYS A 88 -3.00 8.59 6.02
C LYS A 88 -1.73 7.78 5.92
N CYS A 89 -0.94 8.06 4.88
CA CYS A 89 0.35 7.43 4.67
C CYS A 89 1.39 8.47 4.25
N ALA A 90 2.57 8.44 4.89
CA ALA A 90 3.69 9.36 4.64
C ALA A 90 3.35 10.86 4.64
N GLY A 91 2.29 11.25 5.35
CA GLY A 91 1.80 12.62 5.44
C GLY A 91 0.78 13.02 4.37
N ASN A 92 0.41 12.11 3.48
CA ASN A 92 -0.66 12.28 2.50
C ASN A 92 -1.92 11.55 2.98
N TRP A 93 -3.09 12.08 2.63
CA TRP A 93 -4.39 11.47 2.86
C TRP A 93 -4.88 10.80 1.56
N TYR A 94 -5.44 9.61 1.69
CA TYR A 94 -5.98 8.78 0.62
C TYR A 94 -7.43 8.44 0.93
N ILE A 95 -8.23 8.32 -0.12
CA ILE A 95 -9.62 7.87 -0.06
C ILE A 95 -9.66 6.56 -0.84
N SER A 96 -10.19 5.50 -0.23
CA SER A 96 -10.46 4.24 -0.91
C SER A 96 -11.93 3.89 -0.81
N PHE A 97 -12.48 3.38 -1.91
CA PHE A 97 -13.84 2.86 -1.99
C PHE A 97 -13.88 1.76 -3.05
N LYS A 98 -14.96 0.99 -3.02
CA LYS A 98 -15.21 -0.08 -3.99
C LYS A 98 -16.38 0.33 -4.87
N TYR A 99 -16.31 -0.06 -6.13
CA TYR A 99 -17.37 0.10 -7.09
C TYR A 99 -17.31 -1.07 -8.07
N ASP A 100 -18.45 -1.42 -8.65
CA ASP A 100 -18.52 -2.45 -9.67
C ASP A 100 -17.99 -1.89 -11.00
N HIS A 101 -17.05 -2.60 -11.60
CA HIS A 101 -16.44 -2.22 -12.87
C HIS A 101 -16.59 -3.37 -13.85
N GLN A 102 -17.24 -3.09 -14.99
CA GLN A 102 -17.27 -4.01 -16.11
C GLN A 102 -16.02 -3.78 -16.95
N SER A 103 -15.17 -4.81 -17.04
CA SER A 103 -13.98 -4.78 -17.89
C SER A 103 -14.35 -5.13 -19.33
N ASN A 104 -13.91 -4.32 -20.29
CA ASN A 104 -14.04 -4.67 -21.70
C ASN A 104 -12.98 -5.72 -22.07
N PRO A 105 -13.36 -6.82 -22.75
CA PRO A 105 -12.39 -7.77 -23.26
C PRO A 105 -11.48 -7.07 -24.27
N THR A 106 -10.18 -7.30 -24.15
CA THR A 106 -9.19 -6.80 -25.12
C THR A 106 -8.79 -7.97 -26.01
N THR A 107 -8.84 -7.79 -27.33
CA THR A 107 -8.30 -8.76 -28.30
C THR A 107 -6.82 -8.99 -27.99
N LYS A 108 -6.42 -10.26 -27.85
CA LYS A 108 -5.04 -10.63 -27.51
C LYS A 108 -4.29 -10.96 -28.78
N GLU A 109 -3.06 -10.47 -28.88
CA GLU A 109 -2.21 -10.71 -30.06
C GLU A 109 -1.49 -12.06 -29.99
N ARG A 110 -1.30 -12.60 -28.78
CA ARG A 110 -0.56 -13.84 -28.53
C ARG A 110 -1.29 -14.75 -27.55
N ASP A 111 -1.21 -16.05 -27.78
CA ASP A 111 -2.00 -17.02 -27.01
C ASP A 111 -1.39 -17.37 -25.65
N ILE A 112 -0.08 -17.65 -25.57
CA ILE A 112 0.51 -18.18 -24.33
C ILE A 112 1.88 -17.56 -24.07
N ILE A 113 2.13 -17.15 -22.82
CA ILE A 113 3.45 -16.71 -22.35
C ILE A 113 3.78 -17.36 -21.01
N GLY A 114 4.98 -17.95 -20.91
CA GLY A 114 5.55 -18.37 -19.64
C GLY A 114 6.30 -17.22 -18.99
N VAL A 115 6.17 -17.06 -17.68
CA VAL A 115 6.83 -16.01 -16.88
C VAL A 115 7.58 -16.63 -15.72
N ASP A 116 8.90 -16.54 -15.75
CA ASP A 116 9.83 -16.85 -14.66
C ASP A 116 10.08 -15.57 -13.84
N VAL A 117 9.87 -15.62 -12.52
CA VAL A 117 9.97 -14.45 -11.64
C VAL A 117 11.23 -14.53 -10.80
N GLY A 118 12.12 -13.56 -10.97
CA GLY A 118 13.45 -13.57 -10.34
C GLY A 118 13.69 -12.52 -9.27
N ILE A 119 14.83 -12.66 -8.60
CA ILE A 119 15.42 -11.61 -7.73
C ILE A 119 16.30 -10.67 -8.57
N ASN A 120 17.04 -11.22 -9.55
CA ASN A 120 17.96 -10.48 -10.41
C ASN A 120 17.23 -9.68 -11.50
N ALA A 121 16.48 -10.38 -12.35
CA ALA A 121 15.44 -9.82 -13.20
C ALA A 121 14.11 -9.90 -12.44
N LEU A 122 13.21 -8.93 -12.64
CA LEU A 122 11.86 -8.98 -12.08
C LEU A 122 11.06 -10.12 -12.70
N ALA A 123 11.15 -10.28 -14.02
CA ALA A 123 10.52 -11.36 -14.74
C ALA A 123 11.26 -11.63 -16.06
N THR A 124 11.35 -12.88 -16.46
CA THR A 124 11.84 -13.33 -17.77
C THR A 124 10.72 -14.11 -18.44
N CYS A 125 10.41 -13.77 -19.68
CA CYS A 125 9.34 -14.39 -20.43
C CYS A 125 9.87 -15.40 -21.44
N SER A 126 9.03 -16.38 -21.79
CA SER A 126 9.36 -17.42 -22.76
C SER A 126 9.63 -16.90 -24.19
N ASP A 127 9.20 -15.68 -24.50
CA ASP A 127 9.48 -15.00 -25.77
C ASP A 127 10.83 -14.25 -25.79
N GLY A 128 11.63 -14.40 -24.72
CA GLY A 128 12.90 -13.73 -24.53
C GLY A 128 12.80 -12.31 -23.97
N THR A 129 11.59 -11.77 -23.75
CA THR A 129 11.45 -10.46 -23.10
C THR A 129 11.85 -10.55 -21.63
N THR A 130 12.62 -9.56 -21.16
CA THR A 130 13.10 -9.51 -19.78
C THR A 130 12.75 -8.18 -19.14
N TYR A 131 12.20 -8.25 -17.93
CA TYR A 131 11.85 -7.11 -17.11
C TYR A 131 12.89 -6.94 -16.01
N ALA A 132 13.60 -5.82 -16.02
CA ALA A 132 14.61 -5.53 -15.02
C ALA A 132 14.00 -5.26 -13.64
N ASN A 133 14.65 -5.76 -12.58
CA ASN A 133 14.31 -5.36 -11.21
C ASN A 133 14.90 -3.98 -10.93
N VAL A 134 14.04 -2.99 -10.63
CA VAL A 134 14.45 -1.58 -10.42
C VAL A 134 15.37 -1.40 -9.20
N LYS A 135 15.55 -2.42 -8.33
CA LYS A 135 16.44 -2.39 -7.15
C LYS A 135 16.27 -1.09 -6.33
N ALA A 136 15.04 -0.59 -6.24
CA ALA A 136 14.71 0.75 -5.76
C ALA A 136 15.18 1.02 -4.31
N TYR A 137 15.20 -0.02 -3.48
CA TYR A 137 15.74 0.03 -2.12
C TYR A 137 17.26 0.17 -2.12
N LYS A 138 17.99 -0.65 -2.89
CA LYS A 138 19.47 -0.64 -2.98
C LYS A 138 19.96 0.77 -3.35
N GLN A 139 19.33 1.38 -4.36
CA GLN A 139 19.61 2.77 -4.79
C GLN A 139 19.42 3.82 -3.68
N ARG A 140 18.50 3.58 -2.73
CA ARG A 140 18.13 4.55 -1.67
C ARG A 140 18.64 4.15 -0.29
N LYS A 141 19.36 3.02 -0.17
CA LYS A 141 19.85 2.45 1.10
C LYS A 141 20.62 3.47 1.94
N LYS A 142 21.60 4.17 1.35
CA LYS A 142 22.39 5.22 2.03
C LYS A 142 21.50 6.30 2.68
N ARG A 143 20.48 6.77 1.97
CA ARG A 143 19.55 7.80 2.48
C ARG A 143 18.61 7.24 3.55
N LEU A 144 18.13 6.01 3.37
CA LEU A 144 17.29 5.32 4.36
C LEU A 144 18.05 5.14 5.68
N THR A 145 19.26 4.58 5.64
CA THR A 145 20.11 4.39 6.82
C THR A 145 20.40 5.72 7.52
N ARG A 146 20.69 6.79 6.77
CA ARG A 146 20.88 8.13 7.35
C ARG A 146 19.63 8.60 8.09
N TYR A 147 18.46 8.47 7.49
CA TYR A 147 17.20 8.90 8.12
C TYR A 147 16.80 8.03 9.31
N GLN A 148 17.04 6.72 9.26
CA GLN A 148 16.87 5.82 10.41
C GLN A 148 17.77 6.23 11.57
N ARG A 149 19.07 6.48 11.32
CA ARG A 149 20.02 6.97 12.34
C ARG A 149 19.59 8.31 12.91
N LEU A 150 19.08 9.23 12.08
CA LEU A 150 18.55 10.51 12.55
C LEU A 150 17.31 10.34 13.43
N VAL A 151 16.42 9.38 13.15
CA VAL A 151 15.25 9.12 14.00
C VAL A 151 15.67 8.56 15.36
N SER A 152 16.59 7.59 15.36
CA SER A 152 17.11 6.94 16.57
C SER A 152 17.82 7.93 17.51
N LYS A 153 18.63 8.86 16.96
CA LYS A 153 19.35 9.87 17.75
C LYS A 153 18.47 10.99 18.35
N LYS A 154 17.16 11.03 18.08
CA LYS A 154 16.29 12.14 18.54
C LYS A 154 15.43 11.69 19.70
N LYS A 155 15.28 12.57 20.70
CA LYS A 155 14.44 12.33 21.89
C LYS A 155 13.04 11.86 21.50
N PRO A 156 12.56 10.72 22.03
CA PRO A 156 11.18 10.27 21.88
C PRO A 156 10.17 11.38 22.18
N GLY A 157 9.09 11.48 21.39
CA GLY A 157 8.07 12.52 21.53
C GLY A 157 8.46 13.94 21.08
N SER A 158 9.74 14.23 20.83
CA SER A 158 10.14 15.58 20.40
C SER A 158 9.61 15.95 19.01
N LYS A 159 9.28 17.23 18.80
CA LYS A 159 8.87 17.76 17.48
C LYS A 159 9.92 17.46 16.39
N ASN A 160 11.20 17.41 16.76
CA ASN A 160 12.30 17.08 15.86
C ASN A 160 12.32 15.60 15.46
N ARG A 161 12.02 14.67 16.38
CA ARG A 161 11.85 13.24 16.05
C ARG A 161 10.68 13.06 15.10
N VAL A 162 9.54 13.72 15.33
CA VAL A 162 8.37 13.67 14.43
C VAL A 162 8.71 14.16 13.02
N LYS A 163 9.46 15.25 12.90
CA LYS A 163 9.95 15.76 11.59
C LYS A 163 10.86 14.72 10.90
N ALA A 164 11.76 14.06 11.64
CA ALA A 164 12.64 13.04 11.10
C ALA A 164 11.87 11.79 10.63
N ILE A 165 10.92 11.30 11.44
CA ILE A 165 10.05 10.17 11.10
C ILE A 165 9.26 10.46 9.81
N LYS A 166 8.75 11.69 9.65
CA LYS A 166 8.04 12.09 8.42
C LYS A 166 8.94 12.02 7.18
N LYS A 167 10.22 12.41 7.29
CA LYS A 167 11.19 12.29 6.18
C LYS A 167 11.47 10.83 5.85
N LEU A 168 11.67 9.99 6.87
CA LEU A 168 11.87 8.55 6.72
C LEU A 168 10.66 7.89 6.04
N ALA A 169 9.45 8.15 6.54
CA ALA A 169 8.21 7.59 6.00
C ALA A 169 7.98 7.97 4.52
N ARG A 170 8.30 9.21 4.13
CA ARG A 170 8.24 9.63 2.71
C ARG A 170 9.22 8.87 1.83
N LEU A 171 10.43 8.58 2.33
CA LEU A 171 11.41 7.82 1.57
C LEU A 171 11.00 6.35 1.42
N HIS A 172 10.47 5.72 2.47
CA HIS A 172 9.89 4.38 2.38
C HIS A 172 8.71 4.34 1.40
N LYS A 173 7.79 5.31 1.48
CA LYS A 173 6.67 5.40 0.54
C LYS A 173 7.15 5.53 -0.91
N LYS A 174 8.15 6.38 -1.18
CA LYS A 174 8.77 6.50 -2.52
C LYS A 174 9.31 5.15 -3.03
N VAL A 175 9.98 4.36 -2.17
CA VAL A 175 10.49 3.03 -2.55
C VAL A 175 9.34 2.06 -2.84
N ALA A 176 8.31 2.05 -2.00
CA ALA A 176 7.13 1.22 -2.21
C ALA A 176 6.39 1.59 -3.50
N ASP A 177 6.24 2.89 -3.78
CA ASP A 177 5.57 3.40 -5.00
C ASP A 177 6.31 3.00 -6.27
N ILE A 178 7.64 3.09 -6.28
CA ILE A 178 8.46 2.66 -7.43
C ILE A 178 8.29 1.16 -7.67
N ARG A 179 8.29 0.35 -6.61
CA ARG A 179 8.09 -1.11 -6.72
C ARG A 179 6.69 -1.43 -7.25
N ALA A 180 5.66 -0.78 -6.72
CA ALA A 180 4.28 -0.97 -7.16
C ALA A 180 4.09 -0.55 -8.63
N ASP A 181 4.62 0.62 -9.02
CA ASP A 181 4.58 1.11 -10.39
C ASP A 181 5.25 0.13 -11.37
N THR A 182 6.41 -0.41 -11.00
CA THR A 182 7.11 -1.41 -11.81
C THR A 182 6.23 -2.66 -12.00
N LEU A 183 5.69 -3.20 -10.90
CA LEU A 183 4.82 -4.38 -10.94
C LEU A 183 3.57 -4.13 -11.79
N HIS A 184 2.90 -3.00 -11.59
CA HIS A 184 1.69 -2.65 -12.35
C HIS A 184 1.96 -2.51 -13.84
N LYS A 185 3.10 -1.94 -14.24
CA LYS A 185 3.46 -1.83 -15.67
C LYS A 185 3.66 -3.20 -16.30
N VAL A 186 4.40 -4.09 -15.62
CA VAL A 186 4.65 -5.45 -16.11
C VAL A 186 3.35 -6.25 -16.19
N THR A 187 2.56 -6.27 -15.12
CA THR A 187 1.29 -7.02 -15.11
C THR A 187 0.28 -6.46 -16.10
N THR A 188 0.22 -5.14 -16.27
CA THR A 188 -0.64 -4.51 -17.28
C THR A 188 -0.21 -4.88 -18.68
N TRP A 189 1.10 -4.91 -18.97
CA TRP A 189 1.60 -5.33 -20.28
C TRP A 189 1.28 -6.81 -20.53
N LEU A 190 1.56 -7.70 -19.57
CA LEU A 190 1.26 -9.12 -19.72
C LEU A 190 -0.24 -9.34 -19.96
N ALA A 191 -1.08 -8.74 -19.12
CA ALA A 191 -2.53 -8.88 -19.20
C ALA A 191 -3.11 -8.26 -20.47
N LYS A 192 -2.49 -7.24 -21.07
CA LYS A 192 -2.99 -6.64 -22.32
C LYS A 192 -2.67 -7.49 -23.54
N ASN A 193 -1.47 -8.07 -23.61
CA ASN A 193 -0.94 -8.69 -24.83
C ASN A 193 -1.20 -10.21 -24.93
N HIS A 194 -1.39 -10.91 -23.81
CA HIS A 194 -1.46 -12.39 -23.79
C HIS A 194 -2.82 -12.88 -23.27
N SER A 195 -3.35 -13.95 -23.87
CA SER A 195 -4.59 -14.60 -23.41
C SER A 195 -4.36 -15.54 -22.24
N THR A 196 -3.27 -16.30 -22.28
CA THR A 196 -2.84 -17.22 -21.22
C THR A 196 -1.47 -16.81 -20.67
N ILE A 197 -1.38 -16.66 -19.35
CA ILE A 197 -0.12 -16.37 -18.65
C ILE A 197 0.16 -17.54 -17.72
N VAL A 198 1.25 -18.25 -17.98
CA VAL A 198 1.73 -19.36 -17.14
C VAL A 198 2.82 -18.81 -16.22
N ILE A 199 2.62 -18.97 -14.91
CA ILE A 199 3.58 -18.56 -13.88
C ILE A 199 4.00 -19.83 -13.15
N GLU A 200 5.30 -19.97 -12.93
CA GLU A 200 5.86 -21.07 -12.14
C GLU A 200 5.43 -21.01 -10.66
N ASP A 201 5.31 -22.17 -10.02
CA ASP A 201 5.10 -22.24 -8.58
C ASP A 201 6.43 -21.99 -7.85
N LEU A 202 6.66 -20.73 -7.50
CA LEU A 202 7.92 -20.29 -6.94
C LEU A 202 7.94 -20.42 -5.42
N ASN A 203 8.91 -21.16 -4.87
CA ASN A 203 9.21 -21.11 -3.43
C ASN A 203 9.95 -19.81 -3.06
N VAL A 204 9.21 -18.69 -3.05
CA VAL A 204 9.71 -17.35 -2.74
C VAL A 204 10.41 -17.32 -1.37
N SER A 205 9.89 -18.09 -0.40
CA SER A 205 10.46 -18.15 0.95
C SER A 205 11.87 -18.77 0.96
N GLY A 206 12.11 -19.79 0.14
CA GLY A 206 13.41 -20.42 -0.04
C GLY A 206 14.41 -19.50 -0.73
N MET A 207 13.99 -18.81 -1.80
CA MET A 207 14.86 -17.88 -2.54
C MET A 207 15.33 -16.71 -1.68
N VAL A 208 14.43 -16.14 -0.88
CA VAL A 208 14.73 -15.03 0.02
C VAL A 208 15.73 -15.44 1.10
N LYS A 209 15.62 -16.66 1.65
CA LYS A 209 16.58 -17.19 2.64
C LYS A 209 17.97 -17.42 2.03
N LYS A 210 18.04 -17.97 0.82
CA LYS A 210 19.31 -18.21 0.12
C LYS A 210 20.04 -16.90 -0.19
N TRP A 211 19.32 -15.90 -0.71
CA TRP A 211 19.89 -14.61 -1.09
C TRP A 211 20.18 -13.65 0.08
N SER A 212 19.55 -13.85 1.24
CA SER A 212 19.89 -13.08 2.46
C SER A 212 21.28 -13.46 3.00
N ARG A 213 21.78 -14.67 2.70
CA ARG A 213 23.16 -15.09 3.03
C ARG A 213 24.21 -14.39 2.15
N ASP A 214 23.89 -14.08 0.89
CA ASP A 214 24.82 -13.49 -0.08
C ASP A 214 24.82 -11.95 -0.09
N GLY A 215 24.14 -11.30 0.87
CA GLY A 215 24.20 -9.85 1.11
C GLY A 215 23.49 -8.94 0.08
N GLU A 216 22.87 -9.50 -0.95
CA GLU A 216 22.29 -8.75 -2.08
C GLU A 216 20.80 -8.37 -1.88
N VAL A 217 20.05 -9.09 -1.03
CA VAL A 217 18.62 -8.82 -0.79
C VAL A 217 18.42 -8.17 0.57
N SER A 218 18.13 -6.87 0.58
CA SER A 218 17.35 -6.32 1.67
C SER A 218 15.91 -6.81 1.51
N LEU A 219 15.43 -7.61 2.45
CA LEU A 219 14.00 -7.81 2.64
C LEU A 219 13.30 -6.45 2.53
N PRO A 220 12.08 -6.37 1.96
CA PRO A 220 11.23 -5.27 2.36
C PRO A 220 11.17 -5.39 3.88
N TYR A 221 11.84 -4.47 4.59
CA TYR A 221 11.52 -4.28 6.00
C TYR A 221 10.00 -4.20 6.01
N PRO A 222 9.31 -5.12 6.70
CA PRO A 222 7.88 -4.97 6.83
C PRO A 222 7.70 -3.55 7.37
N ILE A 223 6.85 -2.77 6.72
CA ILE A 223 6.51 -1.42 7.18
C ILE A 223 5.83 -1.48 8.57
N ASP A 224 5.68 -2.68 9.11
CA ASP A 224 5.21 -3.06 10.44
C ASP A 224 6.39 -3.79 11.12
N GLN A 225 7.09 -3.34 12.17
CA GLN A 225 6.58 -2.91 13.47
C GLN A 225 7.60 -2.10 14.31
N GLU A 226 8.84 -1.86 13.87
CA GLU A 226 9.92 -1.39 14.78
C GLU A 226 10.38 0.07 14.63
N ILE A 227 9.85 0.86 13.68
CA ILE A 227 10.26 2.28 13.56
C ILE A 227 9.61 3.17 14.65
N ILE A 228 8.78 2.61 15.53
CA ILE A 228 8.11 3.36 16.61
C ILE A 228 8.08 2.56 17.91
N ASN A 229 9.28 2.20 18.38
CA ASN A 229 9.62 2.34 19.80
C ASN A 229 10.46 3.63 19.92
#